data_AF-A0AAU1Z3Z8-F1
#
_entry.id   AF-A0AAU1Z3Z8-F1
#
_cell.length_a   1.000
_cell.length_b   1.000
_cell.length_c   1.000
_cell.angle_alpha   90.00
_cell.angle_beta   90.00
_cell.angle_gamma   90.00
#
_symmetry.space_group_name_H-M   'P 1'
#
loop_
_entity.id
_entity.type
_entity.pdbx_description
1 polymer ?
#
loop_
_entity_poly.entity_id
_entity_poly.type
_entity_poly.pdbx_seq_one_letter_code
_entity_poly.pdbx_strand_id
1 'polypeptide(L)'
;MSWASWTTAGVYTGRGGVLTDEAGVVTGDVTVHTTWAEDEARVAVQYSGASDWFTMSGSPVPCASEEESRDLHEAVVEAVREGRGATVPSLPRPQV
;
A
#
# COMPACT_ATOMS: atom_id res chain seq x y z
N MET A 1 -4.62 3.17 -22.32
CA MET A 1 -4.26 3.68 -20.99
C MET A 1 -4.77 2.65 -19.99
N SER A 2 -3.92 1.69 -19.63
CA SER A 2 -4.24 0.69 -18.62
C SER A 2 -4.07 1.32 -17.24
N TRP A 3 -5.09 1.18 -16.42
CA TRP A 3 -5.09 1.57 -15.03
C TRP A 3 -5.81 0.48 -14.25
N ALA A 4 -5.42 0.28 -13.00
CA ALA A 4 -6.08 -0.66 -12.11
C ALA A 4 -6.07 -0.09 -10.70
N SER A 5 -6.98 -0.59 -9.87
CA SER A 5 -7.00 -0.25 -8.46
C SER A 5 -7.42 -1.45 -7.63
N TRP A 6 -6.74 -1.64 -6.51
CA TRP A 6 -6.94 -2.74 -5.59
C TRP A 6 -7.27 -2.19 -4.21
N THR A 7 -8.25 -2.78 -3.53
CA THR A 7 -8.65 -2.34 -2.19
C THR A 7 -8.87 -3.54 -1.30
N THR A 8 -8.24 -3.51 -0.12
CA THR A 8 -8.49 -4.47 0.95
C THR A 8 -8.85 -3.70 2.20
N ALA A 9 -10.09 -3.87 2.68
CA ALA A 9 -10.60 -3.27 3.91
C ALA A 9 -10.49 -4.24 5.08
N GLY A 10 -10.50 -3.71 6.31
CA GLY A 10 -10.51 -4.54 7.52
C GLY A 10 -9.15 -5.18 7.83
N VAL A 11 -8.05 -4.55 7.43
CA VAL A 11 -6.70 -5.05 7.68
C VAL A 11 -6.23 -4.53 9.04
N TYR A 12 -6.04 -5.43 9.99
CA TYR A 12 -5.47 -5.06 11.28
C TYR A 12 -3.95 -4.92 11.17
N THR A 13 -3.44 -3.74 11.51
CA THR A 13 -2.00 -3.47 11.50
C THR A 13 -1.28 -4.28 12.56
N GLY A 14 -0.12 -4.83 12.23
CA GLY A 14 0.79 -5.43 13.20
C GLY A 14 1.39 -4.40 14.18
N ARG A 15 2.20 -4.88 15.13
CA ARG A 15 2.88 -4.02 16.11
C ARG A 15 3.76 -2.98 15.39
N GLY A 16 3.65 -1.71 15.76
CA GLY A 16 4.40 -0.63 15.12
C GLY A 16 3.73 -0.04 13.89
N GLY A 17 2.56 -0.55 13.47
CA GLY A 17 1.71 0.10 12.50
C GLY A 17 2.29 0.23 11.09
N VAL A 18 1.68 1.13 10.33
CA VAL A 18 2.05 1.52 8.97
C VAL A 18 2.58 2.94 9.03
N LEU A 19 3.74 3.19 8.44
CA LEU A 19 4.26 4.54 8.32
C LEU A 19 3.62 5.25 7.12
N THR A 20 3.10 6.44 7.36
CA THR A 20 2.50 7.32 6.37
C THR A 20 3.17 8.68 6.42
N ASP A 21 3.15 9.37 5.28
CA ASP A 21 3.86 10.64 5.14
C ASP A 21 3.15 11.78 5.87
N GLU A 22 1.80 11.76 5.94
CA GLU A 22 1.00 12.83 6.51
C GLU A 22 0.65 12.61 7.99
N ALA A 23 0.38 11.37 8.41
CA ALA A 23 -0.08 11.05 9.76
C ALA A 23 0.97 10.34 10.63
N GLY A 24 2.14 10.01 10.07
CA GLY A 24 3.15 9.22 10.76
C GLY A 24 2.71 7.76 10.89
N VAL A 25 2.76 7.19 12.10
CA VAL A 25 2.42 5.78 12.28
C VAL A 25 0.92 5.61 12.51
N VAL A 26 0.26 4.92 11.57
CA VAL A 26 -1.15 4.51 11.65
C VAL A 26 -1.25 3.09 12.21
N THR A 27 -2.09 2.88 13.22
CA THR A 27 -2.31 1.58 13.87
C THR A 27 -3.78 1.27 14.06
N GLY A 28 -4.18 0.01 13.97
CA GLY A 28 -5.55 -0.45 14.22
C GLY A 28 -6.15 -1.13 13.00
N ASP A 29 -7.44 -0.91 12.77
CA ASP A 29 -8.15 -1.40 11.58
C ASP A 29 -8.01 -0.40 10.44
N VAL A 30 -7.41 -0.83 9.34
CA VAL A 30 -7.14 0.03 8.17
C VAL A 30 -7.62 -0.59 6.87
N THR A 31 -7.97 0.28 5.94
CA THR A 31 -8.20 -0.03 4.53
C THR A 31 -6.95 0.34 3.75
N VAL A 32 -6.43 -0.62 2.99
CA VAL A 32 -5.32 -0.42 2.05
C VAL A 32 -5.90 -0.22 0.66
N HIS A 33 -5.47 0.83 -0.03
CA HIS A 33 -5.82 1.11 -1.41
C HIS A 33 -4.56 1.30 -2.24
N THR A 34 -4.50 0.59 -3.37
CA THR A 34 -3.41 0.71 -4.34
C THR A 34 -4.00 1.16 -5.67
N THR A 35 -3.48 2.23 -6.24
CA THR A 35 -3.85 2.71 -7.57
C THR A 35 -2.65 2.58 -8.50
N TRP A 36 -2.81 1.88 -9.62
CA TRP A 36 -1.78 1.75 -10.64
C TRP A 36 -2.19 2.47 -11.92
N ALA A 37 -1.30 3.34 -12.40
CA ALA A 37 -1.43 4.05 -13.67
C ALA A 37 -0.05 4.54 -14.12
N GLU A 38 0.16 4.65 -15.44
CA GLU A 38 1.37 5.25 -16.01
C GLU A 38 2.67 4.63 -15.48
N ASP A 39 2.72 3.30 -15.37
CA ASP A 39 3.85 2.52 -14.86
C ASP A 39 4.25 2.83 -13.40
N GLU A 40 3.32 3.38 -12.61
CA GLU A 40 3.51 3.68 -11.19
C GLU A 40 2.34 3.15 -10.35
N ALA A 41 2.64 2.64 -9.17
CA ALA A 41 1.67 2.26 -8.16
C ALA A 41 1.75 3.24 -6.97
N ARG A 42 0.60 3.80 -6.62
CA ARG A 42 0.39 4.67 -5.45
C ARG A 42 -0.33 3.87 -4.39
N VAL A 43 0.20 3.88 -3.17
CA VAL A 43 -0.37 3.16 -2.03
C VAL A 43 -0.83 4.17 -1.00
N ALA A 44 -2.11 4.09 -0.65
CA ALA A 44 -2.71 4.88 0.41
C ALA A 44 -3.39 3.96 1.43
N VAL A 45 -3.39 4.38 2.68
CA VAL A 45 -4.06 3.71 3.78
C VAL A 45 -5.00 4.67 4.47
N GLN A 46 -6.07 4.14 5.01
CA GLN A 46 -7.08 4.89 5.72
C GLN A 46 -7.53 4.08 6.93
N TYR A 47 -7.90 4.73 8.03
CA TYR A 47 -8.67 4.06 9.07
C TYR A 47 -9.99 3.53 8.51
N SER A 48 -10.27 2.24 8.62
CA SER A 48 -11.45 1.66 7.97
C SER A 48 -12.74 2.40 8.34
N GLY A 49 -13.43 2.93 7.32
CA GLY A 49 -14.66 3.72 7.47
C GLY A 49 -14.45 5.23 7.69
N ALA A 50 -13.21 5.71 7.77
CA ALA A 50 -12.91 7.14 7.75
C ALA A 50 -13.03 7.74 6.35
N SER A 51 -12.88 9.06 6.24
CA SER A 51 -12.87 9.77 4.96
C SER A 51 -11.46 10.10 4.48
N ASP A 52 -10.51 10.22 5.42
CA ASP A 52 -9.14 10.63 5.16
C ASP A 52 -8.27 9.47 4.71
N TRP A 53 -7.50 9.67 3.64
CA TRP A 53 -6.51 8.74 3.14
C TRP A 53 -5.11 9.33 3.37
N PHE A 54 -4.18 8.46 3.75
CA PHE A 54 -2.79 8.79 4.04
C PHE A 54 -1.89 8.02 3.08
N THR A 55 -0.91 8.70 2.50
CA THR A 55 0.06 8.08 1.60
C THR A 55 0.97 7.19 2.42
N MET A 56 1.04 5.90 2.08
CA MET A 56 1.96 4.99 2.74
C MET A 56 3.40 5.33 2.33
N SER A 57 4.29 5.48 3.31
CA SER A 57 5.65 5.93 3.04
C SER A 57 6.37 4.99 2.09
N GLY A 58 7.07 5.56 1.11
CA GLY A 58 7.68 4.85 -0.01
C GLY A 58 6.83 4.82 -1.28
N SER A 59 5.58 5.30 -1.25
CA SER A 59 4.75 5.55 -2.42
C SER A 59 5.06 6.93 -3.05
N PRO A 60 4.98 7.10 -4.39
CA PRO A 60 4.72 6.08 -5.40
C PRO A 60 5.93 5.17 -5.65
N VAL A 61 5.66 3.95 -6.13
CA VAL A 61 6.69 3.01 -6.59
C VAL A 61 6.52 2.68 -8.08
N PRO A 62 7.62 2.48 -8.83
CA PRO A 62 7.55 2.01 -10.21
C PRO A 62 6.92 0.62 -10.28
N CYS A 63 6.00 0.41 -11.22
CA CYS A 63 5.24 -0.82 -11.40
C CYS A 63 4.83 -0.95 -12.87
N ALA A 64 5.42 -1.89 -13.61
CA ALA A 64 5.32 -1.92 -15.07
C ALA A 64 4.06 -2.60 -15.61
N SER A 65 3.28 -3.27 -14.75
CA SER A 65 2.10 -4.02 -15.20
C SER A 65 0.98 -4.07 -14.16
N GLU A 66 -0.23 -4.39 -14.64
CA GLU A 66 -1.38 -4.65 -13.78
C GLU A 66 -1.13 -5.82 -12.83
N GLU A 67 -0.48 -6.88 -13.32
CA GLU A 67 -0.12 -8.06 -12.52
C GLU A 67 0.86 -7.70 -11.39
N GLU A 68 1.93 -6.97 -11.72
CA GLU A 68 2.89 -6.48 -10.71
C GLU A 68 2.21 -5.56 -9.69
N SER A 69 1.22 -4.77 -10.11
CA SER A 69 0.47 -3.89 -9.19
C SER A 69 -0.39 -4.65 -8.20
N ARG A 70 -0.89 -5.82 -8.62
CA ARG A 70 -1.68 -6.72 -7.80
C ARG A 70 -0.79 -7.45 -6.79
N ASP A 71 0.35 -7.96 -7.24
CA ASP A 71 1.35 -8.59 -6.36
C ASP A 71 1.88 -7.59 -5.33
N LEU A 72 2.12 -6.34 -5.74
CA LEU A 72 2.48 -5.25 -4.83
C LEU A 72 1.38 -5.00 -3.81
N HIS A 73 0.11 -4.96 -4.22
CA HIS A 73 -1.00 -4.76 -3.29
C HIS A 73 -1.07 -5.88 -2.24
N GLU A 74 -0.94 -7.14 -2.66
CA GLU A 74 -0.93 -8.29 -1.75
C GLU A 74 0.26 -8.23 -0.78
N ALA A 75 1.45 -7.88 -1.29
CA ALA A 75 2.64 -7.69 -0.46
C ALA A 75 2.50 -6.53 0.55
N VAL A 76 1.86 -5.43 0.15
CA VAL A 76 1.54 -4.31 1.06
C VAL A 76 0.60 -4.78 2.16
N VAL A 77 -0.49 -5.50 1.83
CA VAL A 77 -1.45 -5.98 2.84
C VAL A 77 -0.76 -6.88 3.86
N GLU A 78 0.12 -7.77 3.43
CA GLU A 78 0.90 -8.61 4.35
C GLU A 78 1.90 -7.79 5.19
N ALA A 79 2.61 -6.82 4.60
CA ALA A 79 3.49 -5.93 5.34
C ALA A 79 2.74 -5.13 6.44
N VAL A 80 1.53 -4.65 6.12
CA VAL A 80 0.64 -3.98 7.07
C VAL A 80 0.27 -4.92 8.23
N ARG A 81 -0.05 -6.18 7.95
CA ARG A 81 -0.38 -7.21 8.95
C ARG A 81 0.82 -7.56 9.84
N GLU A 82 2.02 -7.61 9.27
CA GLU A 82 3.25 -7.83 10.03
C GLU A 82 3.59 -6.63 10.93
N GLY A 83 3.33 -5.42 10.45
CA GLY A 83 3.64 -4.15 11.10
C GLY A 83 5.11 -3.77 10.98
N ARG A 84 5.71 -3.36 12.10
CA ARG A 84 7.10 -2.88 12.25
C ARG A 84 7.38 -1.52 11.60
N GLY A 85 6.37 -0.67 11.51
CA GLY A 85 6.46 0.59 10.76
C GLY A 85 6.46 0.30 9.27
N ALA A 86 5.47 -0.47 8.83
CA ALA A 86 5.38 -0.96 7.46
C ALA A 86 5.43 0.21 6.46
N THR A 87 6.32 0.11 5.47
CA THR A 87 6.44 1.01 4.32
C THR A 87 6.15 0.21 3.04
N VAL A 88 5.96 0.88 1.90
CA VAL A 88 5.72 0.18 0.63
C VAL A 88 6.89 -0.77 0.35
N PRO A 89 6.65 -2.08 0.18
CA PRO A 89 7.71 -3.03 -0.08
C PRO A 89 8.27 -2.79 -1.48
N SER A 90 9.61 -2.76 -1.58
CA SER A 90 10.28 -2.73 -2.88
C SER A 90 10.31 -4.16 -3.42
N LEU A 91 9.38 -4.51 -4.31
CA LEU A 91 9.45 -5.79 -5.02
C LEU A 91 10.67 -5.77 -5.96
N PRO A 92 11.49 -6.84 -5.96
CA PRO A 92 12.59 -6.94 -6.92
C PRO A 92 11.99 -7.01 -8.32
N ARG A 93 12.29 -6.01 -9.17
CA ARG A 93 11.89 -6.07 -10.57
C ARG A 93 12.52 -7.31 -11.22
N PRO A 94 11.77 -8.10 -12.00
CA PRO A 94 12.40 -9.06 -12.89
C PRO A 94 13.31 -8.29 -13.86
N GLN A 95 14.61 -8.57 -13.82
CA GLN A 95 15.55 -8.06 -14.82
C GLN A 95 15.21 -8.72 -16.15
N VAL A 96 14.65 -7.95 -17.07
CA VAL A 96 14.54 -8.32 -18.50
C VAL A 96 15.84 -8.01 -19.23
#